data_AF-A0A633DMF6-F1
#
_entry.id   AF-A0A633DMF6-F1
#
_cell.length_a   1.000
_cell.length_b   1.000
_cell.length_c   1.000
_cell.angle_alpha   90.00
_cell.angle_beta   90.00
_cell.angle_gamma   90.00
#
_symmetry.space_group_name_H-M   'P 1'
#
loop_
_entity.id
_entity.type
_entity.pdbx_description
1 polymer ?
#
loop_
_entity_poly.entity_id
_entity_poly.type
_entity_poly.pdbx_seq_one_letter_code
_entity_poly.pdbx_strand_id
1 'polypeptide(L)'
;MNFKKQIKFIFVFLLFASLFTLYHFTSLNIFPPNTDAATVLLLGKDMSEGNYLLHGWILSTVPFYFTEVSFYAIASILLGYSSELAYIIPPAMYVTVIFLIYRLSTNKLLALALIIFYFALPADMAVTSMLSACIHMGTYIFIMGCLIFTEKYIKTENILFVYFSTILASMAIFSD
;
A
#
# COMPACT_ATOMS: atom_id res chain seq x y z
N MET A 1 27.54 4.53 -12.93
CA MET A 1 26.67 3.99 -11.85
C MET A 1 27.31 2.70 -11.32
N ASN A 2 27.54 2.56 -10.01
CA ASN A 2 28.50 1.60 -9.43
C ASN A 2 27.93 0.16 -9.34
N PHE A 3 28.66 -0.87 -9.80
CA PHE A 3 28.22 -2.29 -9.89
C PHE A 3 27.58 -2.84 -8.59
N LYS A 4 28.13 -2.46 -7.43
CA LYS A 4 27.57 -2.82 -6.12
C LYS A 4 26.14 -2.29 -5.90
N LYS A 5 25.81 -1.12 -6.44
CA LYS A 5 24.45 -0.55 -6.37
C LYS A 5 23.47 -1.35 -7.23
N GLN A 6 23.91 -1.85 -8.39
CA GLN A 6 23.07 -2.69 -9.27
C GLN A 6 22.73 -4.02 -8.60
N ILE A 7 23.72 -4.71 -8.00
CA ILE A 7 23.47 -5.96 -7.26
C ILE A 7 22.47 -5.74 -6.12
N LYS A 8 22.66 -4.67 -5.33
CA LYS A 8 21.74 -4.34 -4.23
C LYS A 8 20.32 -4.08 -4.73
N PHE A 9 20.18 -3.35 -5.84
CA PHE A 9 18.88 -3.07 -6.45
C PHE A 9 18.20 -4.35 -6.92
N ILE A 10 18.91 -5.23 -7.63
CA ILE A 10 18.39 -6.52 -8.09
C ILE A 10 17.93 -7.37 -6.90
N PHE A 11 18.75 -7.45 -5.84
CA PHE A 11 18.39 -8.20 -4.64
C PHE A 11 17.11 -7.66 -3.97
N VAL A 12 16.99 -6.34 -3.83
CA VAL A 12 15.79 -5.68 -3.28
C VAL A 12 14.56 -5.97 -4.14
N PHE A 13 14.70 -5.90 -5.46
CA PHE A 13 13.63 -6.19 -6.39
C PHE A 13 13.16 -7.65 -6.30
N LEU A 14 14.11 -8.60 -6.29
CA LEU A 14 13.79 -10.02 -6.12
C LEU A 14 13.13 -10.30 -4.78
N LEU A 15 13.58 -9.65 -3.71
CA LEU A 15 12.96 -9.76 -2.39
C LEU A 15 11.50 -9.25 -2.44
N PHE A 16 11.28 -8.07 -3.01
CA PHE A 16 9.93 -7.52 -3.20
C PHE A 16 9.04 -8.50 -3.98
N ALA A 17 9.52 -8.98 -5.13
CA ALA A 17 8.77 -9.91 -5.97
C ALA A 17 8.46 -11.23 -5.24
N SER A 18 9.41 -11.77 -4.47
CA SER A 18 9.21 -13.01 -3.70
C SER A 18 8.15 -12.85 -2.62
N LEU A 19 8.18 -11.74 -1.86
CA LEU A 19 7.18 -11.43 -0.84
C LEU A 19 5.81 -11.18 -1.46
N PHE A 20 5.77 -10.44 -2.58
CA PHE A 20 4.54 -10.20 -3.31
C PHE A 20 3.90 -11.52 -3.77
N THR A 21 4.66 -12.42 -4.39
CA THR A 21 4.15 -13.72 -4.85
C THR A 21 3.63 -14.56 -3.69
N LEU A 22 4.37 -14.59 -2.57
CA LEU A 22 3.93 -15.30 -1.36
C LEU A 22 2.56 -14.77 -0.90
N TYR A 23 2.43 -13.46 -0.72
CA TYR A 23 1.21 -12.86 -0.21
C TYR A 23 0.06 -12.87 -1.21
N HIS A 24 0.34 -12.80 -2.51
CA HIS A 24 -0.65 -12.99 -3.55
C HIS A 24 -1.22 -14.41 -3.49
N PHE A 25 -0.36 -15.42 -3.38
CA PHE A 25 -0.79 -16.80 -3.21
C PHE A 25 -1.61 -16.99 -1.93
N THR A 26 -1.18 -16.39 -0.81
CA THR A 26 -1.95 -16.41 0.45
C THR A 26 -3.32 -15.74 0.28
N SER A 27 -3.37 -14.55 -0.32
CA SER A 27 -4.61 -13.80 -0.58
C SER A 27 -5.60 -14.63 -1.39
N LEU A 28 -5.15 -15.23 -2.50
CA LEU A 28 -5.97 -16.07 -3.36
C LEU A 28 -6.58 -17.29 -2.65
N ASN A 29 -5.83 -17.94 -1.76
CA ASN A 29 -6.24 -19.23 -1.19
C ASN A 29 -6.92 -19.12 0.18
N ILE A 30 -6.73 -18.01 0.90
CA ILE A 30 -7.15 -17.88 2.30
C ILE A 30 -8.16 -16.74 2.49
N PHE A 31 -8.11 -15.69 1.66
CA PHE A 31 -8.87 -14.46 1.88
C PHE A 31 -9.83 -14.17 0.72
N PRO A 32 -11.04 -14.74 0.73
CA PRO A 32 -12.04 -14.41 -0.28
C PRO A 32 -12.45 -12.93 -0.17
N PRO A 33 -12.62 -12.21 -1.30
CA PRO A 33 -13.12 -10.85 -1.34
C PRO A 33 -14.47 -10.72 -0.64
N ASN A 34 -14.59 -9.77 0.27
CA ASN A 34 -15.83 -9.42 0.96
C ASN A 34 -16.59 -8.31 0.21
N THR A 35 -17.65 -7.79 0.82
CA THR A 35 -18.46 -6.71 0.23
C THR A 35 -17.68 -5.40 0.08
N ASP A 36 -16.73 -5.11 0.97
CA ASP A 36 -15.90 -3.91 0.91
C ASP A 36 -14.93 -4.00 -0.28
N ALA A 37 -14.33 -5.18 -0.48
CA ALA A 37 -13.52 -5.50 -1.64
C ALA A 37 -14.29 -5.35 -2.96
N ALA A 38 -15.53 -5.84 -3.02
CA ALA A 38 -16.37 -5.68 -4.21
C ALA A 38 -16.69 -4.20 -4.48
N THR A 39 -16.94 -3.43 -3.42
CA THR A 39 -17.22 -2.00 -3.53
C THR A 39 -16.01 -1.23 -4.05
N VAL A 40 -14.83 -1.43 -3.45
CA VAL A 40 -13.60 -0.72 -3.86
C VAL A 40 -13.20 -1.05 -5.30
N LEU A 41 -13.43 -2.30 -5.75
CA LEU A 41 -13.22 -2.71 -7.14
C LEU A 41 -14.13 -1.93 -8.10
N LEU A 42 -15.41 -1.80 -7.79
CA LEU A 42 -16.37 -1.09 -8.64
C LEU A 42 -16.11 0.42 -8.66
N LEU A 43 -15.79 1.01 -7.51
CA LEU A 43 -15.39 2.42 -7.43
C LEU A 43 -14.11 2.67 -8.24
N GLY A 44 -13.12 1.77 -8.12
CA GLY A 44 -11.89 1.84 -8.90
C GLY A 44 -12.13 1.73 -10.40
N LYS A 45 -13.01 0.81 -10.82
CA LYS A 45 -13.44 0.66 -12.22
C LYS A 45 -14.05 1.95 -12.75
N ASP A 46 -15.04 2.50 -12.05
CA ASP A 46 -15.76 3.68 -12.50
C ASP A 46 -14.84 4.92 -12.55
N MET A 47 -13.94 5.05 -11.58
CA MET A 47 -12.87 6.04 -11.60
C MET A 47 -11.91 5.84 -12.79
N SER A 48 -11.59 4.59 -13.15
CA SER A 48 -10.74 4.27 -14.32
C SER A 48 -11.41 4.61 -15.65
N GLU A 49 -12.75 4.63 -15.70
CA GLU A 49 -13.56 4.97 -16.88
C GLU A 49 -13.86 6.48 -16.97
N GLY A 50 -13.31 7.29 -16.05
CA GLY A 50 -13.36 8.75 -16.09
C GLY A 50 -14.27 9.39 -15.05
N ASN A 51 -14.99 8.61 -14.22
CA ASN A 51 -15.77 9.15 -13.12
C ASN A 51 -14.86 9.42 -11.90
N TYR A 52 -13.91 10.34 -12.04
CA TYR A 52 -12.91 10.60 -11.01
C TYR A 52 -13.56 11.00 -9.68
N LEU A 53 -14.61 11.81 -9.71
CA LEU A 53 -15.29 12.27 -8.51
C LEU A 53 -16.34 11.28 -7.97
N LEU A 54 -16.46 10.10 -8.59
CA LEU A 54 -17.44 9.06 -8.24
C LEU A 54 -18.87 9.62 -8.16
N HIS A 55 -19.22 10.50 -9.10
CA HIS A 55 -20.56 11.08 -9.18
C HIS A 55 -21.61 9.98 -9.34
N GLY A 56 -22.69 10.08 -8.56
CA GLY A 56 -23.77 9.09 -8.56
C GLY A 56 -23.59 7.96 -7.54
N TRP A 57 -22.41 7.82 -6.93
CA TRP A 57 -22.20 6.88 -5.82
C TRP A 57 -22.68 7.46 -4.49
N ILE A 58 -23.31 6.61 -3.68
CA ILE A 58 -23.51 6.87 -2.26
C ILE A 58 -22.29 6.30 -1.54
N LEU A 59 -21.36 7.17 -1.15
CA LEU A 59 -20.13 6.78 -0.47
C LEU A 59 -20.37 6.56 1.03
N SER A 60 -19.60 5.65 1.62
CA SER A 60 -19.52 5.46 3.07
C SER A 60 -18.90 6.68 3.76
N THR A 61 -19.03 6.74 5.09
CA THR A 61 -18.35 7.75 5.92
C THR A 61 -16.82 7.62 5.89
N VAL A 62 -16.32 6.47 5.46
CA VAL A 62 -14.90 6.15 5.25
C VAL A 62 -14.77 5.66 3.80
N PRO A 63 -14.54 6.55 2.83
CA PRO A 63 -14.64 6.22 1.40
C PRO A 63 -13.38 5.59 0.83
N PHE A 64 -12.26 5.59 1.57
CA PHE A 64 -10.97 5.05 1.13
C PHE A 64 -10.47 5.65 -0.21
N TYR A 65 -10.90 6.87 -0.52
CA TYR A 65 -10.83 7.42 -1.87
C TYR A 65 -9.39 7.49 -2.40
N PHE A 66 -8.48 8.09 -1.64
CA PHE A 66 -7.08 8.21 -2.04
C PHE A 66 -6.24 7.01 -1.61
N THR A 67 -6.55 6.43 -0.46
CA THR A 67 -5.74 5.37 0.13
C THR A 67 -5.99 4.02 -0.53
N GLU A 68 -7.17 3.75 -1.08
CA GLU A 68 -7.47 2.47 -1.72
C GLU A 68 -8.04 2.64 -3.13
N VAL A 69 -9.17 3.32 -3.30
CA VAL A 69 -9.92 3.40 -4.58
C VAL A 69 -9.03 3.87 -5.72
N SER A 70 -8.19 4.89 -5.47
CA SER A 70 -7.27 5.42 -6.48
C SER A 70 -6.26 4.38 -6.98
N PHE A 71 -5.78 3.47 -6.11
CA PHE A 71 -4.88 2.38 -6.51
C PHE A 71 -5.60 1.34 -7.37
N TYR A 72 -6.85 1.01 -7.04
CA TYR A 72 -7.68 0.13 -7.88
C TYR A 72 -7.99 0.76 -9.24
N ALA A 73 -8.21 2.07 -9.29
CA ALA A 73 -8.41 2.79 -10.54
C ALA A 73 -7.16 2.76 -11.42
N ILE A 74 -6.00 3.10 -10.84
CA ILE A 74 -4.71 3.04 -11.54
C ILE A 74 -4.44 1.62 -12.05
N ALA A 75 -4.66 0.60 -11.22
CA ALA A 75 -4.45 -0.78 -11.61
C ALA A 75 -5.42 -1.23 -12.71
N SER A 76 -6.67 -0.79 -12.66
CA SER A 76 -7.66 -1.07 -13.73
C SER A 76 -7.25 -0.44 -15.06
N ILE A 77 -6.66 0.76 -15.05
CA ILE A 77 -6.10 1.40 -16.26
C ILE A 77 -4.91 0.61 -16.80
N LEU A 78 -4.01 0.17 -15.92
CA LEU A 78 -2.73 -0.44 -16.31
C LEU A 78 -2.83 -1.93 -16.69
N LEU A 79 -3.68 -2.67 -15.98
CA LEU A 79 -3.79 -4.13 -16.06
C LEU A 79 -5.14 -4.60 -16.64
N GLY A 80 -6.09 -3.69 -16.81
CA GLY A 80 -7.48 -4.01 -17.08
C GLY A 80 -8.26 -4.27 -15.78
N TYR A 81 -9.56 -4.00 -15.81
CA TYR A 81 -10.45 -4.32 -14.69
C TYR A 81 -10.68 -5.84 -14.62
N SER A 82 -10.38 -6.43 -13.47
CA SER A 82 -10.74 -7.82 -13.14
C SER A 82 -10.91 -8.00 -11.63
N SER A 83 -11.60 -9.08 -11.24
CA SER A 83 -11.68 -9.48 -9.83
C SER A 83 -10.32 -9.89 -9.24
N GLU A 84 -9.33 -10.19 -10.09
CA GLU A 84 -7.98 -10.55 -9.66
C GLU A 84 -7.29 -9.38 -8.95
N LEU A 85 -7.69 -8.13 -9.27
CA LEU A 85 -7.15 -6.94 -8.60
C LEU A 85 -7.37 -6.97 -7.08
N ALA A 86 -8.45 -7.59 -6.57
CA ALA A 86 -8.66 -7.76 -5.13
C ALA A 86 -7.60 -8.64 -4.46
N TYR A 87 -6.88 -9.47 -5.23
CA TYR A 87 -5.80 -10.32 -4.75
C TYR A 87 -4.41 -9.78 -5.08
N ILE A 88 -4.32 -8.74 -5.92
CA ILE A 88 -3.05 -8.14 -6.34
C ILE A 88 -2.74 -6.91 -5.50
N ILE A 89 -3.73 -6.04 -5.30
CA ILE A 89 -3.52 -4.74 -4.64
C ILE A 89 -3.16 -4.88 -3.16
N PRO A 90 -3.87 -5.67 -2.33
CA PRO A 90 -3.53 -5.76 -0.90
C PRO A 90 -2.11 -6.30 -0.66
N PRO A 91 -1.66 -7.39 -1.33
CA PRO A 91 -0.26 -7.83 -1.24
C PRO A 91 0.75 -6.76 -1.69
N ALA A 92 0.48 -6.05 -2.79
CA ALA A 92 1.39 -5.00 -3.27
C ALA A 92 1.55 -3.87 -2.24
N MET A 93 0.44 -3.44 -1.64
CA MET A 93 0.46 -2.45 -0.57
C MET A 93 1.16 -2.97 0.67
N TYR A 94 0.91 -4.20 1.08
CA TYR A 94 1.52 -4.77 2.27
C TYR A 94 3.03 -4.91 2.15
N VAL A 95 3.52 -5.42 1.00
CA VAL A 95 4.97 -5.45 0.74
C VAL A 95 5.54 -4.02 0.75
N THR A 96 4.84 -3.05 0.17
CA THR A 96 5.27 -1.64 0.22
C THR A 96 5.42 -1.15 1.66
N VAL A 97 4.46 -1.44 2.53
CA VAL A 97 4.52 -1.11 3.97
C VAL A 97 5.74 -1.76 4.64
N ILE A 98 6.02 -3.04 4.40
CA ILE A 98 7.19 -3.73 4.96
C ILE A 98 8.50 -3.02 4.58
N PHE A 99 8.64 -2.62 3.31
CA PHE A 99 9.81 -1.89 2.83
C PHE A 99 9.92 -0.48 3.42
N LEU A 100 8.79 0.21 3.62
CA LEU A 100 8.75 1.53 4.25
C LEU A 100 9.12 1.46 5.74
N ILE A 101 8.62 0.46 6.48
CA ILE A 101 9.03 0.18 7.87
C ILE A 101 10.53 -0.05 7.92
N TYR A 102 11.06 -0.93 7.07
CA TYR A 102 12.49 -1.19 7.02
C TYR A 102 13.27 0.08 6.68
N ARG A 103 12.80 0.93 5.76
CA ARG A 103 13.44 2.21 5.41
C ARG A 103 13.46 3.18 6.57
N LEU A 104 12.35 3.34 7.29
CA LEU A 104 12.21 4.27 8.41
C LEU A 104 12.94 3.81 9.67
N SER A 105 13.17 2.50 9.82
CA SER A 105 13.85 1.93 10.98
C SER A 105 15.29 2.45 11.13
N THR A 106 15.65 2.90 12.33
CA THR A 106 17.02 3.31 12.66
C THR A 106 17.94 2.10 12.80
N ASN A 107 17.48 1.04 13.48
CA ASN A 107 18.17 -0.24 13.61
C ASN A 107 17.67 -1.24 12.56
N LYS A 108 18.44 -1.42 11.47
CA LYS A 108 18.08 -2.31 10.35
C LYS A 108 18.05 -3.79 10.72
N LEU A 109 18.91 -4.22 11.64
CA LEU A 109 18.97 -5.63 12.06
C LEU A 109 17.76 -5.99 12.92
N LEU A 110 17.42 -5.13 13.88
CA LEU A 110 16.23 -5.31 14.70
C LEU A 110 14.96 -5.28 13.85
N ALA A 111 14.85 -4.32 12.91
CA ALA A 111 13.73 -4.25 12.00
C ALA A 111 13.58 -5.54 11.19
N LEU A 112 14.68 -6.06 10.63
CA LEU A 112 14.66 -7.31 9.90
C LEU A 112 14.24 -8.49 10.79
N ALA A 113 14.77 -8.57 12.01
CA ALA A 113 14.42 -9.62 12.97
C ALA A 113 12.93 -9.58 13.34
N LEU A 114 12.36 -8.40 13.57
CA LEU A 114 10.94 -8.22 13.89
C LEU A 114 10.04 -8.51 12.69
N ILE A 115 10.44 -8.11 11.49
CA ILE A 115 9.75 -8.47 10.25
C ILE A 115 9.72 -10.00 10.14
N ILE A 116 10.87 -10.67 10.20
CA ILE A 116 10.96 -12.14 10.13
C ILE A 116 10.13 -12.81 11.23
N PHE A 117 10.16 -12.28 12.45
CA PHE A 117 9.35 -12.79 13.56
C PHE A 117 7.84 -12.72 13.24
N TYR A 118 7.37 -11.59 12.71
CA TYR A 118 5.98 -11.41 12.33
C TYR A 118 5.56 -12.29 11.14
N PHE A 119 6.51 -12.59 10.25
CA PHE A 119 6.34 -13.59 9.18
C PHE A 119 6.24 -15.03 9.72
N ALA A 120 7.06 -15.37 10.71
CA ALA A 120 7.13 -16.72 11.27
C ALA A 120 5.97 -17.02 12.23
N LEU A 121 5.46 -15.99 12.91
CA LEU A 121 4.37 -16.08 13.87
C LEU A 121 3.26 -15.06 13.51
N PRO A 122 2.59 -15.25 12.37
CA PRO A 122 1.50 -14.37 11.99
C PRO A 122 0.35 -14.51 12.99
N ALA A 123 -0.06 -13.40 13.59
CA ALA A 123 -1.35 -13.35 14.27
C ALA A 123 -2.45 -13.42 13.21
N ASP A 124 -3.44 -14.29 13.39
CA ASP A 124 -4.52 -14.54 12.44
C ASP A 124 -5.21 -13.23 11.99
N MET A 125 -5.62 -12.41 12.97
CA MET A 125 -6.21 -11.09 12.76
C MET A 125 -5.30 -10.12 12.00
N ALA A 126 -3.99 -10.23 12.14
CA ALA A 126 -3.06 -9.34 11.46
C ALA A 126 -2.95 -9.70 9.97
N VAL A 127 -2.90 -10.99 9.64
CA VAL A 127 -2.82 -11.41 8.23
C VAL A 127 -4.16 -11.21 7.51
N THR A 128 -5.27 -11.52 8.18
CA THR A 128 -6.63 -11.30 7.63
C THR A 128 -6.86 -9.82 7.32
N SER A 129 -6.42 -8.93 8.22
CA SER A 129 -6.58 -7.49 8.03
C SER A 129 -5.69 -6.94 6.92
N MET A 130 -4.44 -7.40 6.79
CA MET A 130 -3.47 -6.80 5.85
C MET A 130 -3.63 -7.30 4.41
N LEU A 131 -4.24 -8.48 4.20
CA LEU A 131 -4.42 -9.10 2.88
C LEU A 131 -5.86 -9.04 2.36
N SER A 132 -6.81 -8.60 3.18
CA SER A 132 -8.15 -8.24 2.71
C SER A 132 -8.10 -6.94 1.94
N ALA A 133 -8.82 -6.88 0.83
CA ALA A 133 -9.05 -5.63 0.14
C ALA A 133 -9.85 -4.67 1.04
N CYS A 134 -9.48 -3.39 0.99
CA CYS A 134 -10.16 -2.29 1.71
C CYS A 134 -10.04 -2.34 3.25
N ILE A 135 -8.83 -2.51 3.82
CA ILE A 135 -8.57 -2.48 5.28
C ILE A 135 -7.47 -1.45 5.68
N HIS A 136 -7.37 -0.31 4.98
CA HIS A 136 -6.47 0.83 5.30
C HIS A 136 -4.97 0.64 5.01
N MET A 137 -4.59 -0.27 4.12
CA MET A 137 -3.17 -0.48 3.79
C MET A 137 -2.53 0.74 3.13
N GLY A 138 -3.26 1.42 2.25
CA GLY A 138 -2.81 2.68 1.68
C GLY A 138 -2.62 3.78 2.71
N THR A 139 -3.41 3.79 3.78
CA THR A 139 -3.29 4.78 4.87
C THR A 139 -1.96 4.64 5.58
N TYR A 140 -1.51 3.40 5.85
CA TYR A 140 -0.16 3.16 6.38
C TYR A 140 0.93 3.62 5.42
N ILE A 141 0.77 3.41 4.11
CA ILE A 141 1.71 3.92 3.09
C ILE A 141 1.80 5.45 3.16
N PHE A 142 0.66 6.13 3.26
CA PHE A 142 0.59 7.58 3.29
C PHE A 142 1.21 8.14 4.57
N ILE A 143 0.89 7.57 5.74
CA ILE A 143 1.49 7.94 7.03
C ILE A 143 3.01 7.78 6.99
N MET A 144 3.51 6.65 6.48
CA MET A 144 4.95 6.43 6.34
C MET A 144 5.58 7.39 5.33
N GLY A 145 4.87 7.75 4.26
CA GLY A 145 5.26 8.81 3.33
C GLY A 145 5.42 10.16 4.03
N CYS A 146 4.46 10.55 4.87
CA CYS A 146 4.54 11.76 5.70
C CYS A 146 5.79 11.74 6.59
N LEU A 147 6.06 10.63 7.28
CA LEU A 147 7.25 10.47 8.12
C LEU A 147 8.55 10.60 7.33
N ILE A 148 8.62 10.02 6.14
CA ILE A 148 9.80 10.13 5.24
C ILE A 148 10.02 11.58 4.81
N PHE A 149 8.96 12.29 4.45
CA PHE A 149 9.08 13.70 4.07
C PHE A 149 9.48 14.58 5.26
N THR A 150 8.92 14.34 6.44
CA THR A 150 9.35 15.01 7.67
C THR A 150 10.83 14.72 7.99
N GLU A 151 11.30 13.48 7.86
CA GLU A 151 12.74 13.12 8.01
C GLU A 151 13.61 13.93 7.03
N LYS A 152 13.18 14.09 5.78
CA LYS A 152 13.89 14.87 4.77
C LYS A 152 13.89 16.37 5.07
N TYR A 153 12.77 16.93 5.54
CA TYR A 153 12.71 18.31 5.97
C TYR A 153 13.71 18.58 7.10
N ILE A 154 13.73 17.76 8.15
CA ILE A 154 14.67 17.91 9.28
C ILE A 154 16.13 17.92 8.81
N LYS A 155 16.46 17.16 7.77
CA LYS A 155 17.83 17.05 7.24
C LYS A 155 18.23 18.15 6.25
N THR A 156 17.27 18.79 5.59
CA THR A 156 17.54 19.67 4.45
C THR A 156 16.94 21.06 4.58
N GLU A 157 16.04 21.27 5.55
CA GLU A 157 15.23 22.47 5.76
C GLU A 157 14.41 22.90 4.52
N ASN A 158 14.25 22.01 3.54
CA ASN A 158 13.49 22.29 2.34
C ASN A 158 11.98 22.18 2.59
N ILE A 159 11.29 23.32 2.57
CA ILE A 159 9.85 23.44 2.84
C ILE A 159 8.96 22.61 1.90
N LEU A 160 9.43 22.25 0.70
CA LEU A 160 8.67 21.39 -0.21
C LEU A 160 8.30 20.05 0.43
N PHE A 161 9.16 19.51 1.31
CA PHE A 161 8.85 18.28 2.03
C PHE A 161 7.72 18.45 3.05
N VAL A 162 7.55 19.64 3.63
CA VAL A 162 6.38 19.94 4.47
C VAL A 162 5.12 19.92 3.62
N TYR A 163 5.12 20.59 2.46
CA TYR A 163 3.96 20.56 1.56
C TYR A 163 3.59 19.15 1.12
N PHE A 164 4.56 18.32 0.71
CA PHE A 164 4.27 16.93 0.35
C PHE A 164 3.72 16.11 1.52
N SER A 165 4.26 16.29 2.72
CA SER A 165 3.75 15.64 3.94
C SER A 165 2.31 16.08 4.24
N THR A 166 2.01 17.38 4.17
CA THR A 166 0.66 17.91 4.39
C THR A 166 -0.33 17.39 3.35
N ILE A 167 0.03 17.35 2.07
CA ILE A 167 -0.85 16.82 1.01
C ILE A 167 -1.17 15.35 1.27
N LEU A 168 -0.16 14.51 1.55
CA LEU A 168 -0.40 13.10 1.88
C LEU A 168 -1.27 12.94 3.14
N ALA A 169 -1.02 13.74 4.18
CA ALA A 169 -1.82 13.71 5.40
C ALA A 169 -3.28 14.09 5.12
N SER A 170 -3.53 15.13 4.33
CA SER A 170 -4.89 15.53 3.93
C SER A 170 -5.60 14.44 3.11
N MET A 171 -4.88 13.78 2.19
CA MET A 171 -5.45 12.67 1.41
C MET A 171 -5.77 11.45 2.29
N ALA A 172 -4.95 11.16 3.30
CA ALA A 172 -5.20 10.10 4.27
C ALA A 172 -6.44 10.43 5.13
N ILE A 173 -6.50 11.63 5.72
CA ILE A 173 -7.64 12.10 6.54
C ILE A 173 -8.95 12.18 5.75
N PHE A 174 -8.87 12.50 4.45
CA PHE A 174 -10.07 12.46 3.61
C PHE A 174 -10.58 11.03 3.39
N SER A 175 -9.67 10.06 3.41
CA SER A 175 -10.00 8.67 3.13
C SER A 175 -10.50 7.92 4.37
N ASP A 176 -10.07 8.33 5.58
CA ASP A 176 -10.34 7.72 6.90
C ASP A 176 -10.55 8.75 8.02
#